data_AF-A0A6A6JCH9-F1
#
_entry.id   AF-A0A6A6JCH9-F1
#
_cell.length_a   1.000
_cell.length_b   1.000
_cell.length_c   1.000
_cell.angle_alpha   90.00
_cell.angle_beta   90.00
_cell.angle_gamma   90.00
#
_symmetry.space_group_name_H-M   'P 1'
#
loop_
_entity.id
_entity.type
_entity.pdbx_description
1 polymer ?
#
loop_
_entity_poly.entity_id
_entity_poly.type
_entity_poly.pdbx_seq_one_letter_code
_entity_poly.pdbx_strand_id
1 'polypeptide(L)'
;MHFNDLNNDVLQMVFDLLPQRDIKTLRLVNKALKLKLNLSIKRLFLSPNRANIDVFKAVLGHTNFREQVQEIVWDDARLEKYDDRLRKEIEEQESFVHSVLELRRKELWGDAGWLSIEESLRLYRALYDEQEAIINLQEDVATLRRGLLELPNLE
;
A
#
# COMPACT_ATOMS: atom_id res chain seq x y z
N MET A 1 28.50 -21.41 3.32
CA MET A 1 28.85 -19.98 3.34
C MET A 1 27.53 -19.22 3.40
N HIS A 2 27.17 -18.65 4.56
CA HIS A 2 25.89 -17.96 4.68
C HIS A 2 26.03 -16.58 4.02
N PHE A 3 25.07 -16.20 3.17
CA PHE A 3 25.03 -14.89 2.51
C PHE A 3 25.13 -13.69 3.49
N ASN A 4 24.87 -13.95 4.78
CA ASN A 4 24.98 -12.97 5.86
C ASN A 4 26.42 -12.59 6.22
N ASP A 5 27.40 -13.45 5.90
CA ASP A 5 28.80 -13.27 6.28
C ASP A 5 29.57 -12.39 5.28
N LEU A 6 28.96 -12.01 4.16
CA LEU A 6 29.56 -11.09 3.20
C LEU A 6 29.59 -9.66 3.74
N ASN A 7 30.71 -8.97 3.44
CA ASN A 7 30.88 -7.56 3.74
C ASN A 7 29.81 -6.72 3.02
N ASN A 8 29.31 -5.68 3.70
CA ASN A 8 28.21 -4.87 3.21
C ASN A 8 28.56 -4.17 1.89
N ASP A 9 29.83 -3.81 1.67
CA ASP A 9 30.28 -3.14 0.44
C ASP A 9 30.15 -4.04 -0.80
N VAL A 10 30.51 -5.32 -0.66
CA VAL A 10 30.39 -6.30 -1.75
C VAL A 10 28.93 -6.59 -2.05
N LEU A 11 28.12 -6.69 -0.99
CA LEU A 11 26.68 -6.85 -1.13
C LEU A 11 26.06 -5.64 -1.84
N GLN A 12 26.43 -4.42 -1.46
CA GLN A 12 25.92 -3.20 -2.08
C GLN A 12 26.29 -3.13 -3.57
N MET A 13 27.53 -3.46 -3.96
CA MET A 13 27.91 -3.53 -5.38
C MET A 13 27.06 -4.52 -6.19
N VAL A 14 26.79 -5.70 -5.62
CA VAL A 14 25.90 -6.67 -6.27
C VAL A 14 24.48 -6.12 -6.36
N PHE A 15 24.00 -5.44 -5.32
CA PHE A 15 22.66 -4.89 -5.27
C PHE A 15 22.45 -3.71 -6.21
N ASP A 16 23.46 -2.86 -6.41
CA ASP A 16 23.40 -1.74 -7.34
C ASP A 16 23.27 -2.21 -8.80
N LEU A 17 23.68 -3.44 -9.11
CA LEU A 17 23.51 -4.08 -10.42
C LEU A 17 22.14 -4.75 -10.60
N LEU A 18 21.36 -4.90 -9.53
CA LEU A 18 20.08 -5.59 -9.59
C LEU A 18 18.92 -4.65 -9.94
N PRO A 19 17.97 -5.12 -10.78
CA PRO A 19 16.68 -4.46 -10.91
C PRO A 19 15.99 -4.32 -9.55
N GLN A 20 15.24 -3.22 -9.38
CA GLN A 20 14.46 -2.94 -8.17
C GLN A 20 13.46 -4.04 -7.81
N ARG A 21 12.98 -4.79 -8.81
CA ARG A 21 12.14 -5.98 -8.61
C ARG A 21 12.88 -7.07 -7.82
N ASP A 22 14.14 -7.30 -8.14
CA ASP A 22 14.94 -8.37 -7.55
C ASP A 22 15.39 -7.97 -6.15
N ILE A 23 15.73 -6.69 -5.94
CA ILE A 23 15.95 -6.13 -4.60
C ILE A 23 14.74 -6.36 -3.70
N LYS A 24 13.52 -6.08 -4.17
CA LYS A 24 12.29 -6.33 -3.40
C LYS A 24 12.11 -7.81 -3.07
N THR A 25 12.37 -8.69 -4.03
CA THR A 25 12.29 -10.14 -3.84
C THR A 25 13.31 -10.62 -2.79
N LEU A 26 14.57 -10.16 -2.87
CA LEU A 26 15.61 -10.52 -1.92
C LEU A 26 15.30 -10.06 -0.49
N ARG A 27 14.67 -8.89 -0.32
CA ARG A 27 14.20 -8.40 0.98
C ARG A 27 13.09 -9.27 1.60
N LEU A 28 12.31 -9.98 0.78
CA LEU A 28 11.26 -10.88 1.26
C LEU A 28 11.81 -12.24 1.68
N VAL A 29 12.88 -12.72 1.04
CA VAL A 29 13.48 -14.04 1.31
C VAL A 29 14.16 -14.08 2.68
N ASN A 30 14.81 -12.99 3.12
CA ASN A 30 15.62 -13.00 4.35
C ASN A 30 15.57 -11.67 5.12
N LYS A 31 15.28 -11.74 6.43
CA LYS A 31 15.26 -10.59 7.36
C LYS A 31 16.61 -9.86 7.43
N ALA A 32 17.73 -10.57 7.35
CA ALA A 32 19.07 -9.95 7.35
C ALA A 32 19.32 -9.15 6.07
N LEU A 33 18.92 -9.69 4.91
CA LEU A 33 18.99 -8.97 3.64
C LEU A 33 18.05 -7.76 3.63
N LYS A 34 16.87 -7.86 4.25
CA LYS A 34 15.93 -6.73 4.43
C LYS A 34 16.57 -5.52 5.12
N LEU A 35 17.46 -5.77 6.09
CA LEU A 35 18.16 -4.72 6.84
C LEU A 35 19.38 -4.16 6.11
N LYS A 36 20.03 -4.99 5.27
CA LYS A 36 21.22 -4.58 4.50
C LYS A 36 20.89 -3.90 3.17
N LEU A 37 19.77 -4.28 2.54
CA LEU A 37 19.35 -3.75 1.24
C LEU A 37 18.67 -2.40 1.39
N ASN A 38 19.21 -1.34 0.83
CA ASN A 38 18.49 -0.08 0.70
C ASN A 38 17.46 -0.16 -0.44
N LEU A 39 16.23 0.26 -0.16
CA LEU A 39 15.22 0.45 -1.20
C LEU A 39 15.43 1.83 -1.83
N SER A 40 15.51 1.88 -3.15
CA SER A 40 15.40 3.16 -3.85
C SER A 40 13.95 3.50 -4.13
N ILE A 41 13.46 4.57 -3.50
CA ILE A 41 12.08 5.06 -3.63
C ILE A 41 12.14 6.34 -4.44
N LYS A 42 11.97 6.22 -5.75
CA LYS A 42 11.99 7.37 -6.67
C LYS A 42 10.66 8.10 -6.75
N ARG A 43 9.55 7.39 -6.52
CA ARG A 43 8.19 7.91 -6.68
C ARG A 43 7.37 7.65 -5.44
N LEU A 44 6.67 8.67 -4.96
CA LEU A 44 5.73 8.55 -3.87
C LEU A 44 4.30 8.75 -4.37
N PHE A 45 3.44 7.79 -4.05
CA PHE A 45 2.02 7.89 -4.34
C PHE A 45 1.31 8.49 -3.14
N LEU A 46 0.40 9.42 -3.40
CA LEU A 46 -0.43 10.05 -2.39
C LEU A 46 -1.89 9.97 -2.84
N SER A 47 -2.73 9.40 -2.00
CA SER A 47 -4.18 9.33 -2.19
C SER A 47 -4.87 9.63 -0.86
N PRO A 48 -6.20 9.88 -0.84
CA PRO A 48 -6.95 10.18 0.37
C PRO A 48 -7.20 8.92 1.23
N ASN A 49 -6.13 8.15 1.48
CA ASN A 49 -6.12 6.96 2.32
C ASN A 49 -5.13 7.18 3.47
N ARG A 50 -5.56 6.90 4.71
CA ARG A 50 -4.73 7.11 5.91
C ARG A 50 -3.38 6.40 5.82
N ALA A 51 -3.35 5.15 5.37
CA ALA A 51 -2.12 4.39 5.22
C ALA A 51 -1.16 5.03 4.20
N ASN A 52 -1.69 5.58 3.11
CA ASN A 52 -0.88 6.29 2.11
C ASN A 52 -0.30 7.57 2.69
N ILE A 53 -1.10 8.36 3.42
CA ILE A 53 -0.64 9.57 4.11
C ILE A 53 0.45 9.25 5.15
N ASP A 54 0.27 8.19 5.94
CA ASP A 54 1.22 7.81 6.99
C ASP A 54 2.54 7.32 6.41
N VAL A 55 2.49 6.51 5.34
CA VAL A 55 3.70 6.11 4.59
C VAL A 55 4.40 7.33 4.01
N PHE A 56 3.66 8.27 3.44
CA PHE A 56 4.21 9.50 2.89
C PHE A 56 4.93 10.32 3.98
N LYS A 57 4.29 10.55 5.12
CA LYS A 57 4.88 11.23 6.29
C LYS A 57 6.12 10.50 6.81
N ALA A 58 6.09 9.16 6.85
CA ALA A 58 7.23 8.35 7.27
C ALA A 58 8.43 8.51 6.32
N VAL A 59 8.20 8.59 5.01
CA VAL A 59 9.26 8.85 4.03
C VAL A 59 9.83 10.26 4.18
N LEU A 60 8.98 11.29 4.37
CA LEU A 60 9.44 12.66 4.62
C LEU A 60 10.30 12.77 5.89
N GLY A 61 10.01 11.97 6.91
CA GLY A 61 10.78 11.92 8.15
C GLY A 61 12.08 11.10 8.08
N HIS A 62 12.34 10.41 6.96
CA HIS A 62 13.50 9.53 6.83
C HIS A 62 14.57 10.15 5.92
N THR A 63 15.74 10.48 6.49
CA THR A 63 16.83 11.20 5.80
C THR A 63 17.21 10.57 4.46
N ASN A 64 17.48 9.26 4.45
CA ASN A 64 17.93 8.59 3.22
C ASN A 64 16.84 8.45 2.15
N PHE A 65 15.56 8.30 2.52
CA PHE A 65 14.51 8.07 1.53
C PHE A 65 14.02 9.38 0.94
N ARG A 66 13.92 10.44 1.75
CA ARG A 66 13.55 11.79 1.33
C ARG A 66 14.42 12.31 0.18
N GLU A 67 15.72 12.06 0.23
CA GLU A 67 16.66 12.48 -0.83
C GLU A 67 16.52 11.67 -2.12
N GLN A 68 15.89 10.50 -2.09
CA GLN A 68 15.77 9.64 -3.27
C GLN A 68 14.50 9.90 -4.08
N VAL A 69 13.52 10.59 -3.50
CA VAL A 69 12.23 10.85 -4.15
C VAL A 69 12.39 11.96 -5.17
N GLN A 70 11.95 11.66 -6.39
CA GLN A 70 12.03 12.53 -7.57
C GLN A 70 10.65 12.95 -8.07
N GLU A 71 9.61 12.18 -7.77
CA GLU A 71 8.25 12.43 -8.24
C GLU A 71 7.22 12.16 -7.14
N ILE A 72 6.22 13.04 -7.04
CA ILE A 72 4.98 12.76 -6.30
C ILE A 72 3.88 12.47 -7.31
N VAL A 73 3.27 11.30 -7.21
CA VAL A 73 2.10 10.90 -7.98
C VAL A 73 0.86 11.12 -7.12
N TRP A 74 0.05 12.10 -7.49
CA TRP A 74 -1.27 12.29 -6.88
C TRP A 74 -2.25 11.28 -7.50
N ASP A 75 -2.67 10.32 -6.70
CA ASP A 75 -3.66 9.32 -7.07
C ASP A 75 -5.03 9.73 -6.51
N ASP A 76 -5.93 10.13 -7.41
CA ASP A 76 -7.29 10.52 -7.06
C ASP A 76 -8.25 9.32 -6.97
N ALA A 77 -7.72 8.10 -6.79
CA ALA A 77 -8.52 6.92 -6.50
C ALA A 77 -9.30 7.11 -5.20
N ARG A 78 -10.63 7.08 -5.32
CA ARG A 78 -11.57 7.23 -4.22
C ARG A 78 -12.47 6.01 -4.11
N LEU A 79 -12.77 5.63 -2.88
CA LEU A 79 -13.86 4.73 -2.56
C LEU A 79 -15.19 5.43 -2.93
N GLU A 80 -16.04 4.71 -3.64
CA GLU A 80 -17.38 5.18 -3.98
C GLU A 80 -18.31 5.01 -2.79
N LYS A 81 -19.30 5.91 -2.69
CA LYS A 81 -20.33 5.74 -1.68
C LYS A 81 -21.14 4.49 -2.01
N TYR A 82 -21.10 3.51 -1.13
CA TYR A 82 -21.91 2.31 -1.27
C TYR A 82 -23.39 2.69 -1.08
N ASP A 83 -24.20 2.63 -2.15
CA ASP A 83 -25.65 2.86 -2.07
C ASP A 83 -26.35 1.61 -1.51
N ASP A 84 -27.14 1.80 -0.45
CA ASP A 84 -27.96 0.73 0.15
C ASP A 84 -29.02 0.17 -0.83
N ARG A 85 -29.29 0.84 -1.97
CA ARG A 85 -30.14 0.32 -3.06
C ARG A 85 -29.45 -0.78 -3.87
N LEU A 86 -28.20 -0.54 -4.28
CA LEU A 86 -27.34 -1.54 -4.94
C LEU A 86 -27.15 -2.76 -4.04
N ARG A 87 -27.09 -2.57 -2.72
CA ARG A 87 -27.08 -3.66 -1.74
C ARG A 87 -28.31 -4.57 -1.86
N LYS A 88 -29.53 -4.05 -1.95
CA LYS A 88 -30.72 -4.91 -2.08
C LYS A 88 -30.71 -5.68 -3.39
N GLU A 89 -30.31 -5.04 -4.48
CA GLU A 89 -30.21 -5.70 -5.79
C GLU A 89 -29.12 -6.78 -5.80
N ILE A 90 -27.96 -6.51 -5.19
CA ILE A 90 -26.86 -7.47 -5.05
C ILE A 90 -27.22 -8.58 -4.06
N GLU A 91 -27.77 -8.30 -2.88
CA GLU A 91 -28.18 -9.32 -1.89
C GLU A 91 -29.33 -10.21 -2.42
N GLU A 92 -30.30 -9.66 -3.16
CA GLU A 92 -31.40 -10.40 -3.77
C GLU A 92 -30.91 -11.28 -4.94
N GLN A 93 -29.99 -10.79 -5.78
CA GLN A 93 -29.38 -11.60 -6.85
C GLN A 93 -28.35 -12.60 -6.33
N GLU A 94 -27.57 -12.22 -5.31
CA GLU A 94 -26.53 -13.04 -4.74
C GLU A 94 -27.07 -14.09 -3.78
N SER A 95 -28.26 -13.95 -3.16
CA SER A 95 -28.85 -15.01 -2.33
C SER A 95 -28.89 -16.40 -3.02
N PHE A 96 -29.10 -16.44 -4.33
CA PHE A 96 -29.07 -17.67 -5.13
C PHE A 96 -27.62 -18.13 -5.46
N VAL A 97 -26.70 -17.18 -5.59
CA VAL A 97 -25.30 -17.37 -5.99
C VAL A 97 -24.36 -17.58 -4.78
N HIS A 98 -24.79 -17.20 -3.57
CA HIS A 98 -24.02 -17.11 -2.33
C HIS A 98 -23.59 -18.49 -1.83
N SER A 99 -24.44 -19.52 -1.97
CA SER A 99 -24.07 -20.89 -1.62
C SER A 99 -22.98 -21.44 -2.55
N VAL A 100 -23.04 -21.11 -3.85
CA VAL A 100 -22.11 -21.58 -4.86
C VAL A 100 -20.78 -20.81 -4.80
N LEU A 101 -20.81 -19.49 -4.61
CA LEU A 101 -19.59 -18.67 -4.51
C LEU A 101 -18.85 -18.87 -3.19
N GLU A 102 -19.55 -19.07 -2.07
CA GLU A 102 -18.92 -19.47 -0.80
C GLU A 102 -18.18 -20.80 -0.95
N LEU A 103 -18.83 -21.81 -1.53
CA LEU A 103 -18.21 -23.11 -1.78
C LEU A 103 -17.01 -22.99 -2.74
N ARG A 104 -17.17 -22.27 -3.86
CA ARG A 104 -16.11 -22.10 -4.86
C ARG A 104 -14.95 -21.24 -4.35
N ARG A 105 -15.21 -20.24 -3.51
CA ARG A 105 -14.16 -19.42 -2.85
C ARG A 105 -13.37 -20.26 -1.85
N LYS A 106 -14.05 -21.12 -1.09
CA LYS A 106 -13.40 -22.05 -0.16
C LYS A 106 -12.54 -23.09 -0.88
N GLU A 107 -13.00 -23.61 -2.02
CA GLU A 107 -12.23 -24.52 -2.88
C GLU A 107 -10.98 -23.86 -3.50
N LEU A 108 -11.10 -22.62 -3.99
CA LEU A 108 -10.00 -21.94 -4.68
C LEU A 108 -8.92 -21.40 -3.74
N TRP A 109 -9.27 -21.03 -2.50
CA TRP A 109 -8.37 -20.28 -1.61
C TRP A 109 -8.19 -20.86 -0.19
N GLY A 110 -8.82 -22.00 0.13
CA GLY A 110 -8.58 -22.74 1.37
C GLY A 110 -8.97 -21.99 2.66
N ASP A 111 -8.33 -22.36 3.78
CA ASP A 111 -8.62 -21.90 5.16
C ASP A 111 -8.03 -20.52 5.50
N ALA A 112 -7.70 -19.70 4.48
CA ALA A 112 -7.31 -18.33 4.72
C ALA A 112 -8.47 -17.62 5.44
N GLY A 113 -8.21 -16.96 6.57
CA GLY A 113 -9.26 -16.26 7.32
C GLY A 113 -9.92 -15.18 6.47
N TRP A 114 -11.10 -15.48 5.92
CA TRP A 114 -11.86 -14.57 5.09
C TRP A 114 -12.87 -13.80 5.93
N LEU A 115 -13.01 -12.51 5.64
CA LEU A 115 -14.10 -11.70 6.15
C LEU A 115 -15.39 -12.13 5.46
N SER A 116 -16.44 -12.34 6.23
CA SER A 116 -17.80 -12.43 5.70
C SER A 116 -18.17 -11.17 4.90
N ILE A 117 -19.20 -11.26 4.05
CA ILE A 117 -19.71 -10.10 3.30
C ILE A 117 -20.05 -8.96 4.28
N GLU A 118 -20.69 -9.29 5.40
CA GLU A 118 -21.04 -8.32 6.43
C GLU A 118 -19.79 -7.63 7.01
N GLU A 119 -18.76 -8.39 7.38
CA GLU A 119 -17.51 -7.84 7.90
C GLU A 119 -16.76 -7.01 6.86
N SER A 120 -16.75 -7.45 5.61
CA SER A 120 -16.14 -6.71 4.50
C SER A 120 -16.85 -5.38 4.24
N LEU A 121 -18.19 -5.34 4.35
CA LEU A 121 -18.97 -4.11 4.20
C LEU A 121 -18.76 -3.15 5.36
N ARG A 122 -18.67 -3.66 6.59
CA ARG A 122 -18.33 -2.86 7.76
C ARG A 122 -16.96 -2.20 7.59
N LEU A 123 -15.97 -2.97 7.12
CA LEU A 123 -14.63 -2.46 6.83
C LEU A 123 -14.67 -1.39 5.72
N TYR A 124 -15.37 -1.68 4.62
CA TYR A 124 -15.51 -0.73 3.50
C TYR A 124 -16.10 0.60 3.96
N ARG A 125 -17.18 0.55 4.75
CA ARG A 125 -17.84 1.75 5.27
C ARG A 125 -16.92 2.57 6.16
N ALA A 126 -16.17 1.91 7.04
CA ALA A 126 -15.18 2.58 7.88
C ALA A 126 -14.06 3.26 7.05
N LEU A 127 -13.55 2.58 6.02
CA LEU A 127 -12.55 3.15 5.11
C LEU A 127 -13.10 4.34 4.30
N TYR A 128 -14.35 4.26 3.85
CA TYR A 128 -15.04 5.34 3.15
C TYR A 128 -15.21 6.56 4.06
N ASP A 129 -15.70 6.36 5.29
CA ASP A 129 -15.87 7.45 6.25
C ASP A 129 -14.54 8.13 6.61
N GLU A 130 -13.46 7.34 6.73
CA GLU A 130 -12.10 7.88 6.95
C GLU A 130 -11.60 8.68 5.75
N GLN A 131 -11.80 8.19 4.52
CA GLN A 131 -11.45 8.93 3.30
C GLN A 131 -12.17 10.27 3.24
N GLU A 132 -13.48 10.29 3.49
CA GLU A 132 -14.26 11.52 3.48
C GLU A 132 -13.77 12.50 4.55
N ALA A 133 -13.40 12.01 5.74
CA ALA A 133 -12.81 12.84 6.78
C ALA A 133 -11.48 13.46 6.32
N ILE A 134 -10.58 12.66 5.72
CA ILE A 134 -9.29 13.13 5.18
C ILE A 134 -9.48 14.24 4.14
N ILE A 135 -10.41 14.04 3.19
CA ILE A 135 -10.71 15.00 2.11
C ILE A 135 -11.30 16.28 2.70
N ASN A 136 -12.28 16.16 3.59
CA ASN A 136 -12.94 17.31 4.21
C ASN A 136 -11.98 18.15 5.07
N LEU A 137 -11.04 17.49 5.75
CA LEU A 137 -10.00 18.14 6.54
C LEU A 137 -8.80 18.60 5.70
N GLN A 138 -8.77 18.29 4.40
CA GLN A 138 -7.66 18.57 3.48
C GLN A 138 -6.30 18.01 3.97
N GLU A 139 -6.32 16.87 4.68
CA GLU A 139 -5.11 16.26 5.22
C GLU A 139 -4.16 15.77 4.11
N ASP A 140 -4.73 15.23 3.04
CA ASP A 140 -4.04 14.81 1.82
C ASP A 140 -3.36 16.02 1.13
N VAL A 141 -4.07 17.12 0.95
CA VAL A 141 -3.55 18.36 0.35
C VAL A 141 -2.44 18.96 1.23
N ALA A 142 -2.63 18.98 2.55
CA ALA A 142 -1.60 19.45 3.48
C ALA A 142 -0.34 18.57 3.40
N THR A 143 -0.52 17.25 3.28
CA THR A 143 0.59 16.29 3.12
C THR A 143 1.33 16.50 1.80
N LEU A 144 0.60 16.75 0.70
CA LEU A 144 1.20 17.10 -0.58
C LEU A 144 2.04 18.37 -0.49
N ARG A 145 1.45 19.46 0.05
CA ARG A 145 2.15 20.74 0.21
C ARG A 145 3.44 20.57 1.00
N ARG A 146 3.39 19.78 2.07
CA ARG A 146 4.57 19.43 2.87
C ARG A 146 5.61 18.69 2.02
N GLY A 147 5.19 17.70 1.23
CA GLY A 147 6.08 16.99 0.30
C GLY A 147 6.77 17.91 -0.70
N LEU A 148 6.04 18.84 -1.31
CA LEU A 148 6.58 19.82 -2.26
C LEU A 148 7.62 20.76 -1.63
N LEU A 149 7.51 21.05 -0.34
CA LEU A 149 8.48 21.89 0.38
C LEU A 149 9.68 21.11 0.90
N GLU A 150 9.48 19.84 1.24
CA GLU A 150 10.46 19.05 1.98
C GLU A 150 11.33 18.17 1.09
N LEU A 151 10.81 17.66 -0.03
CA LEU A 151 11.58 16.77 -0.90
C LEU A 151 12.59 17.58 -1.75
N PRO A 152 13.91 17.36 -1.57
CA PRO A 152 14.94 18.23 -2.17
C PRO A 152 15.17 17.98 -3.67
N ASN A 153 14.76 16.82 -4.18
CA ASN A 153 15.09 16.35 -5.53
C ASN A 153 13.86 16.15 -6.42
N LEU A 154 12.77 16.86 -6.15
CA LEU A 154 11.60 16.88 -7.02
C LEU A 154 11.95 17.53 -8.36
N GLU A 155 11.58 16.87 -9.47
CA GLU A 155 11.70 17.40 -10.84
C GLU A 155 10.58 18.39 -11.21
#